data_AF-A0A847NYW6-F1
#
_entry.id   AF-A0A847NYW6-F1
#
_cell.length_a   1.000
_cell.length_b   1.000
_cell.length_c   1.000
_cell.angle_alpha   90.00
_cell.angle_beta   90.00
_cell.angle_gamma   90.00
#
_symmetry.space_group_name_H-M   'P 1'
#
loop_
_entity.id
_entity.type
_entity.pdbx_description
1 polymer ?
#
loop_
_entity_poly.entity_id
_entity_poly.type
_entity_poly.pdbx_seq_one_letter_code
_entity_poly.pdbx_strand_id
1 'polypeptide(L)'
;DLVIGNSFLHHLPDNKRFLSEAFRILKPGGVLCLTHEPTIAAKRLEELLNSKILKIRGLFSGKNPSVTGSSIQLTDIWQYSYDLILKLLENRGFTEIKIMGRGRIATIVGSFIERNWTHLTGSMPPQFILNIRKYLHHIDQMLFKNAHPDTFSSFTIAARKPFKQ
;
A
#
# COMPACT_ATOMS: atom_id res chain seq x y z
N ASP A 1 10.34 -6.08 21.97
CA ASP A 1 10.48 -4.60 21.90
C ASP A 1 9.85 -4.01 20.65
N LEU A 2 9.96 -4.70 19.50
CA LEU A 2 9.32 -4.33 18.24
C LEU A 2 8.57 -5.53 17.66
N VAL A 3 7.38 -5.31 17.11
CA VAL A 3 6.71 -6.22 16.17
C VAL A 3 6.67 -5.49 14.85
N ILE A 4 7.25 -6.08 13.81
CA ILE A 4 7.29 -5.50 12.48
C ILE A 4 6.73 -6.47 11.45
N GLY A 5 6.06 -5.93 10.45
CA GLY A 5 5.83 -6.69 9.23
C GLY A 5 5.45 -5.81 8.06
N ASN A 6 5.51 -6.41 6.88
CA ASN A 6 5.44 -5.70 5.62
C ASN A 6 4.47 -6.40 4.67
N SER A 7 3.45 -5.67 4.21
CA SER A 7 2.53 -6.10 3.16
C SER A 7 1.92 -7.47 3.43
N PHE A 8 1.43 -7.69 4.65
CA PHE A 8 0.90 -9.01 5.03
C PHE A 8 -0.36 -8.94 5.88
N LEU A 9 -0.63 -7.83 6.58
CA LEU A 9 -1.81 -7.73 7.45
C LEU A 9 -3.08 -7.98 6.62
N HIS A 10 -3.14 -7.44 5.41
CA HIS A 10 -4.27 -7.62 4.51
C HIS A 10 -4.51 -9.04 4.02
N HIS A 11 -3.56 -9.97 4.22
CA HIS A 11 -3.76 -11.39 3.92
C HIS A 11 -4.25 -12.19 5.12
N LEU A 12 -4.28 -11.61 6.32
CA LEU A 12 -4.72 -12.31 7.51
C LEU A 12 -6.25 -12.36 7.56
N PRO A 13 -6.84 -13.54 7.87
CA PRO A 13 -8.30 -13.66 7.98
C PRO A 13 -8.86 -12.93 9.20
N ASP A 14 -8.05 -12.74 10.26
CA ASP A 14 -8.45 -12.08 11.50
C ASP A 14 -7.39 -11.07 11.99
N ASN A 15 -7.55 -9.83 11.51
CA ASN A 15 -6.70 -8.71 11.88
C ASN A 15 -6.81 -8.35 13.37
N LYS A 16 -7.99 -8.54 13.99
CA LYS A 16 -8.21 -8.21 15.41
C LYS A 16 -7.42 -9.15 16.31
N ARG A 17 -7.45 -10.45 16.02
CA ARG A 17 -6.68 -11.45 16.75
C ARG A 17 -5.18 -11.20 16.59
N PHE A 18 -4.71 -10.91 15.37
CA PHE A 18 -3.30 -10.55 15.15
C PHE A 18 -2.88 -9.34 16.00
N LEU A 19 -3.63 -8.23 15.92
CA LEU A 19 -3.31 -7.02 16.69
C LEU A 19 -3.38 -7.28 18.20
N SER A 20 -4.25 -8.18 18.65
CA SER A 20 -4.32 -8.59 20.04
C SER A 20 -3.07 -9.33 20.50
N GLU A 21 -2.60 -10.29 19.71
CA GLU A 21 -1.37 -11.03 19.99
C GLU A 21 -0.14 -10.15 19.91
N ALA A 22 -0.04 -9.27 18.90
CA ALA A 22 1.01 -8.28 18.80
C ALA A 22 1.08 -7.39 20.06
N PHE A 23 -0.08 -6.90 20.52
CA PHE A 23 -0.15 -6.13 21.77
C PHE A 23 0.25 -6.96 22.99
N ARG A 24 -0.14 -8.24 23.07
CA ARG A 24 0.18 -9.14 24.19
C ARG A 24 1.69 -9.36 24.29
N ILE A 25 2.36 -9.69 23.19
CA ILE A 25 3.79 -10.04 23.16
C ILE A 25 4.71 -8.82 23.25
N LEU A 26 4.24 -7.63 22.85
CA LEU A 26 5.01 -6.41 23.04
C LEU A 26 5.23 -6.14 24.52
N LYS A 27 6.47 -5.82 24.88
CA LYS A 27 6.77 -5.26 26.20
C LYS A 27 6.13 -3.86 26.32
N PRO A 28 5.85 -3.38 27.55
CA PRO A 28 5.46 -1.98 27.76
C PRO A 28 6.48 -1.02 27.10
N GLY A 29 5.99 0.00 26.41
CA GLY A 29 6.82 0.91 25.60
C GLY A 29 7.22 0.38 24.22
N GLY A 30 6.99 -0.91 23.94
CA GLY A 30 7.31 -1.53 22.65
C GLY A 30 6.45 -1.01 21.50
N VAL A 31 6.92 -1.20 20.27
CA VAL A 31 6.32 -0.61 19.05
C VAL A 31 5.81 -1.69 18.10
N LEU A 32 4.64 -1.46 17.52
CA LEU A 32 4.15 -2.15 16.32
C LEU A 32 4.46 -1.27 15.10
N CYS A 33 5.08 -1.85 14.08
CA CYS A 33 5.38 -1.19 12.81
C CYS A 33 4.87 -2.04 11.64
N LEU A 34 3.92 -1.54 10.87
CA LEU A 34 3.39 -2.23 9.70
C LEU A 34 3.58 -1.36 8.46
N THR A 35 4.11 -1.93 7.38
CA THR A 35 4.42 -1.19 6.16
C THR A 35 3.69 -1.77 4.96
N HIS A 36 3.40 -0.91 3.97
CA HIS A 36 2.84 -1.31 2.69
C HIS A 36 1.46 -1.99 2.78
N GLU A 37 0.64 -1.61 3.76
CA GLU A 37 -0.73 -2.12 3.86
C GLU A 37 -1.65 -1.35 2.90
N PRO A 38 -2.45 -2.04 2.06
CA PRO A 38 -3.22 -1.41 0.99
C PRO A 38 -4.34 -0.54 1.56
N THR A 39 -4.48 0.65 1.00
CA THR A 39 -5.61 1.53 1.33
C THR A 39 -6.81 1.25 0.44
N ILE A 40 -7.96 1.83 0.80
CA ILE A 40 -9.14 1.91 -0.08
C ILE A 40 -8.88 2.59 -1.44
N ALA A 41 -7.84 3.42 -1.57
CA ALA A 41 -7.50 4.09 -2.83
C ALA A 41 -6.57 3.25 -3.72
N ALA A 42 -5.96 2.18 -3.21
CA ALA A 42 -5.00 1.35 -3.95
C ALA A 42 -5.55 0.92 -5.32
N LYS A 43 -6.72 0.27 -5.31
CA LYS A 43 -7.38 -0.23 -6.51
C LYS A 43 -7.69 0.88 -7.51
N ARG A 44 -8.23 2.01 -7.03
CA ARG A 44 -8.58 3.15 -7.90
C ARG A 44 -7.35 3.77 -8.56
N LEU A 45 -6.24 3.90 -7.83
CA LEU A 45 -4.99 4.46 -8.35
C LEU A 45 -4.39 3.56 -9.45
N GLU A 46 -4.47 2.24 -9.26
CA GLU A 46 -4.06 1.26 -10.27
C GLU A 46 -4.96 1.30 -11.52
N GLU A 47 -6.27 1.40 -11.34
CA GLU A 47 -7.25 1.45 -12.44
C GLU A 47 -7.19 2.75 -13.27
N LEU A 48 -6.89 3.89 -12.64
CA LEU A 48 -6.80 5.20 -13.29
C LEU A 48 -5.78 5.22 -14.45
N LEU A 49 -4.67 4.50 -14.31
CA LEU A 49 -3.67 4.37 -15.37
C LEU A 49 -4.07 3.30 -16.38
N ASN A 50 -4.50 2.13 -15.91
CA ASN A 50 -4.88 1.02 -16.78
C ASN A 50 -5.92 1.44 -17.81
N SER A 51 -6.95 2.18 -17.38
CA SER A 51 -8.01 2.67 -18.27
C SER A 51 -7.51 3.66 -19.33
N LYS A 52 -6.57 4.54 -19.00
CA LYS A 52 -5.99 5.51 -19.96
C LYS A 52 -5.02 4.85 -20.93
N ILE A 53 -4.21 3.92 -20.46
CA ILE A 53 -3.26 3.16 -21.30
C ILE A 53 -3.99 2.26 -22.28
N LEU A 54 -5.04 1.55 -21.82
CA LEU A 54 -5.86 0.69 -22.69
C LEU A 54 -6.54 1.51 -23.79
N LYS A 55 -7.03 2.71 -23.49
CA LYS A 55 -7.59 3.62 -24.50
C LYS A 55 -6.55 4.03 -25.55
N ILE A 56 -5.36 4.43 -25.12
CA ILE A 56 -4.27 4.80 -26.02
C ILE A 56 -3.83 3.59 -26.86
N ARG A 57 -3.67 2.41 -26.26
CA ARG A 57 -3.31 1.18 -26.98
C ARG A 57 -4.37 0.71 -27.96
N GLY A 58 -5.66 0.84 -27.61
CA GLY A 58 -6.78 0.54 -28.52
C GLY A 58 -6.79 1.44 -29.76
N LEU A 59 -6.38 2.70 -29.60
CA LEU A 59 -6.23 3.64 -30.72
C LEU A 59 -5.09 3.27 -31.67
N PHE A 60 -3.98 2.71 -31.17
CA PHE A 60 -2.81 2.36 -31.99
C PHE A 60 -2.81 0.92 -32.53
N SER A 61 -3.60 0.01 -31.96
CA SER A 61 -3.53 -1.42 -32.28
C SER A 61 -4.63 -1.91 -33.23
N GLY A 62 -5.70 -1.13 -33.46
CA GLY A 62 -6.85 -1.54 -34.29
C GLY A 62 -7.63 -2.76 -33.79
N LYS A 63 -7.14 -3.44 -32.75
CA LYS A 63 -7.79 -4.54 -32.06
C LYS A 63 -8.55 -3.97 -30.86
N ASN A 64 -9.86 -4.19 -30.83
CA ASN A 64 -10.63 -4.11 -29.60
C ASN A 64 -9.93 -5.00 -28.56
N PRO A 65 -9.47 -4.46 -27.42
CA PRO A 65 -8.90 -5.30 -26.39
C PRO A 65 -10.03 -6.16 -25.85
N SER A 66 -10.06 -7.43 -26.26
CA SER A 66 -10.78 -8.46 -25.53
C SER A 66 -10.30 -8.36 -24.09
N VAL A 67 -11.25 -8.10 -23.19
CA VAL A 67 -11.05 -8.17 -21.75
C VAL A 67 -10.76 -9.64 -21.44
N THR A 68 -9.55 -10.11 -21.73
CA THR A 68 -8.94 -11.20 -20.99
C THR A 68 -8.57 -10.59 -19.66
N GLY A 69 -9.62 -10.40 -18.85
CA GLY A 69 -9.47 -10.21 -17.44
C GLY A 69 -8.68 -11.41 -16.95
N SER A 70 -7.39 -11.20 -16.72
CA SER A 70 -6.81 -11.73 -15.51
C SER A 70 -7.49 -10.97 -14.37
N SER A 71 -8.79 -11.21 -14.16
CA SER A 71 -9.41 -11.16 -12.85
C SER A 71 -8.71 -12.26 -12.07
N ILE A 72 -7.44 -12.03 -11.73
CA ILE A 72 -6.93 -12.61 -10.52
C ILE A 72 -7.76 -11.88 -9.47
N GLN A 73 -8.93 -12.45 -9.15
CA GLN A 73 -9.49 -12.34 -7.83
C GLN A 73 -8.42 -12.91 -6.92
N LEU A 74 -7.43 -12.09 -6.57
CA LEU A 74 -6.55 -12.34 -5.44
C LEU A 74 -7.47 -12.19 -4.23
N THR A 75 -8.16 -13.28 -3.92
CA THR A 75 -8.33 -13.84 -2.57
C THR A 75 -8.17 -12.83 -1.43
N ASP A 76 -9.26 -12.54 -0.71
CA ASP A 76 -9.24 -12.10 0.69
C ASP A 76 -8.26 -10.98 1.06
N ILE A 77 -8.10 -9.97 0.20
CA ILE A 77 -7.28 -8.79 0.49
C ILE A 77 -8.13 -7.74 1.20
N TRP A 78 -7.90 -7.56 2.51
CA TRP A 78 -8.46 -6.42 3.22
C TRP A 78 -7.87 -5.12 2.67
N GLN A 79 -8.73 -4.12 2.44
CA GLN A 79 -8.30 -2.74 2.20
C GLN A 79 -8.67 -1.89 3.40
N TYR A 80 -7.79 -0.96 3.73
CA TYR A 80 -7.92 -0.19 4.95
C TYR A 80 -8.26 1.27 4.67
N SER A 81 -9.17 1.82 5.47
CA SER A 81 -9.26 3.26 5.67
C SER A 81 -8.48 3.66 6.92
N TYR A 82 -8.05 4.92 6.99
CA TYR A 82 -7.37 5.52 8.12
C TYR A 82 -8.16 5.30 9.41
N ASP A 83 -9.45 5.65 9.39
CA ASP A 83 -10.34 5.56 10.56
C ASP A 83 -10.48 4.12 11.06
N LEU A 84 -10.53 3.14 10.15
CA LEU A 84 -10.66 1.73 10.53
C LEU A 84 -9.41 1.26 11.27
N ILE A 85 -8.22 1.55 10.73
CA ILE A 85 -6.95 1.17 11.36
C ILE A 85 -6.77 1.89 12.70
N LEU A 86 -7.06 3.20 12.74
CA LEU A 86 -6.97 3.98 13.96
C LEU A 86 -7.84 3.37 15.06
N LYS A 87 -9.12 3.10 14.77
CA LYS A 87 -10.04 2.46 15.71
C LYS A 87 -9.58 1.06 16.14
N LEU A 88 -9.06 0.25 15.22
CA LEU A 88 -8.56 -1.09 15.57
C LEU A 88 -7.40 -1.04 16.56
N LEU A 89 -6.49 -0.08 16.40
CA LEU A 89 -5.33 0.10 17.26
C LEU A 89 -5.72 0.72 18.62
N GLU A 90 -6.56 1.76 18.60
CA GLU A 90 -7.07 2.43 19.81
C GLU A 90 -7.87 1.46 20.69
N ASN A 91 -8.81 0.71 20.08
CA ASN A 91 -9.61 -0.28 20.80
C ASN A 91 -8.75 -1.37 21.46
N ARG A 92 -7.56 -1.65 20.92
CA ARG A 92 -6.64 -2.61 21.53
C ARG A 92 -5.85 -2.01 22.69
N GLY A 93 -5.70 -0.69 22.73
CA GLY A 93 -4.95 0.04 23.76
C GLY A 93 -3.58 0.54 23.29
N PHE A 94 -3.31 0.56 21.98
CA PHE A 94 -2.11 1.23 21.46
C PHE A 94 -2.24 2.76 21.63
N THR A 95 -1.10 3.42 21.81
CA THR A 95 -0.95 4.88 21.92
C THR A 95 0.10 5.40 20.94
N GLU A 96 0.27 6.72 20.85
CA GLU A 96 1.24 7.37 19.94
C GLU A 96 1.10 6.88 18.48
N ILE A 97 -0.14 6.65 18.05
CA ILE A 97 -0.43 6.06 16.73
C ILE A 97 -0.10 7.07 15.64
N LYS A 98 0.72 6.64 14.67
CA LYS A 98 1.07 7.38 13.46
C LYS A 98 0.74 6.53 12.24
N ILE A 99 -0.10 7.05 11.36
CA ILE A 99 -0.47 6.41 10.10
C ILE A 99 -0.08 7.38 8.97
N MET A 100 0.79 6.93 8.08
CA MET A 100 1.31 7.73 6.97
C MET A 100 0.91 7.09 5.65
N GLY A 101 0.39 7.90 4.72
CA GLY A 101 0.14 7.47 3.35
C GLY A 101 1.41 7.42 2.50
N ARG A 102 1.53 6.40 1.64
CA ARG A 102 2.66 6.16 0.74
C ARG A 102 2.20 5.78 -0.67
N GLY A 103 2.93 6.29 -1.67
CA GLY A 103 2.80 5.87 -3.06
C GLY A 103 1.51 6.37 -3.72
N ARG A 104 1.48 7.65 -4.09
CA ARG A 104 0.40 8.23 -4.89
C ARG A 104 0.86 8.34 -6.33
N ILE A 105 1.83 9.20 -6.61
CA ILE A 105 2.52 9.27 -7.90
C ILE A 105 3.47 8.09 -8.06
N ALA A 106 4.20 7.70 -7.00
CA ALA A 106 5.19 6.64 -7.10
C ALA A 106 4.57 5.30 -7.52
N THR A 107 3.37 4.98 -7.03
CA THR A 107 2.65 3.76 -7.41
C THR A 107 2.12 3.85 -8.83
N ILE A 108 1.54 5.00 -9.21
CA ILE A 108 1.05 5.27 -10.58
C ILE A 108 2.20 5.10 -11.58
N VAL A 109 3.24 5.93 -11.45
CA VAL A 109 4.34 5.99 -12.41
C VAL A 109 5.21 4.73 -12.33
N GLY A 110 5.48 4.22 -11.13
CA GLY A 110 6.25 2.99 -10.93
C GLY A 110 5.60 1.80 -11.61
N SER A 111 4.31 1.55 -11.35
CA SER A 111 3.58 0.44 -11.98
C SER A 111 3.50 0.60 -13.49
N PHE A 112 3.36 1.83 -14.00
CA PHE A 112 3.40 2.10 -15.43
C PHE A 112 4.74 1.69 -16.05
N ILE A 113 5.85 2.13 -15.49
CA ILE A 113 7.19 1.84 -16.02
C ILE A 113 7.46 0.34 -15.92
N GLU A 114 7.23 -0.27 -14.75
CA GLU A 114 7.47 -1.69 -14.50
C GLU A 114 6.66 -2.58 -15.47
N ARG A 115 5.37 -2.25 -15.69
CA ARG A 115 4.50 -3.01 -16.58
C ARG A 115 4.91 -2.89 -18.05
N ASN A 116 5.25 -1.68 -18.51
CA ASN A 116 5.69 -1.50 -19.90
C ASN A 116 7.08 -2.13 -20.13
N TRP A 117 7.99 -2.03 -19.17
CA TRP A 117 9.30 -2.67 -19.26
C TRP A 117 9.18 -4.19 -19.35
N THR A 118 8.43 -4.80 -18.44
CA THR A 118 8.21 -6.25 -18.41
C THR A 118 7.54 -6.71 -19.71
N HIS A 119 6.56 -5.96 -20.21
CA HIS A 119 5.90 -6.28 -21.48
C HIS A 119 6.83 -6.16 -22.70
N LEU A 120 7.71 -5.17 -22.75
CA LEU A 120 8.61 -4.94 -23.89
C LEU A 120 9.84 -5.85 -23.87
N THR A 121 10.36 -6.17 -22.69
CA THR A 121 11.65 -6.86 -22.54
C THR A 121 11.52 -8.30 -22.06
N GLY A 122 10.35 -8.70 -21.52
CA GLY A 122 10.17 -9.99 -20.85
C GLY A 122 10.98 -10.15 -19.56
N SER A 123 11.62 -9.08 -19.08
CA SER A 123 12.58 -9.11 -17.97
C SER A 123 12.20 -8.11 -16.87
N MET A 124 12.76 -8.28 -15.68
CA MET A 124 12.60 -7.32 -14.59
C MET A 124 13.29 -5.98 -14.92
N PRO A 125 12.74 -4.83 -14.48
CA PRO A 125 13.37 -3.54 -14.69
C PRO A 125 14.76 -3.47 -14.04
N PRO A 126 15.75 -2.87 -14.70
CA PRO A 126 17.07 -2.65 -14.15
C PRO A 126 17.01 -1.75 -12.91
N GLN A 127 18.01 -1.88 -12.03
CA GLN A 127 18.03 -1.22 -10.73
C GLN A 127 17.89 0.31 -10.79
N PHE A 128 18.37 0.95 -11.86
CA PHE A 128 18.23 2.40 -12.02
C PHE A 128 16.77 2.82 -12.17
N ILE A 129 15.92 2.01 -12.82
CA ILE A 129 14.48 2.25 -12.92
C ILE A 129 13.83 2.08 -11.56
N LEU A 130 14.23 1.05 -10.79
CA LEU A 130 13.75 0.87 -9.42
C LEU A 130 14.16 2.05 -8.52
N ASN A 131 15.30 2.69 -8.79
CA ASN A 131 15.71 3.89 -8.08
C ASN A 131 14.84 5.12 -8.42
N ILE A 132 14.31 5.24 -9.64
CA ILE A 132 13.33 6.30 -9.99
C ILE A 132 12.14 6.26 -9.03
N ARG A 133 11.67 5.05 -8.67
CA ARG A 133 10.57 4.86 -7.71
C ARG A 133 10.89 5.47 -6.34
N LYS A 134 12.14 5.38 -5.87
CA LYS A 134 12.57 6.02 -4.60
C LYS A 134 12.46 7.54 -4.67
N TYR A 135 12.89 8.16 -5.78
CA TYR A 135 12.75 9.60 -5.98
C TYR A 135 11.28 10.02 -6.06
N LEU A 136 10.44 9.24 -6.75
CA LEU A 136 9.00 9.49 -6.81
C LEU A 136 8.34 9.41 -5.43
N HIS A 137 8.79 8.50 -4.55
CA HIS A 137 8.32 8.46 -3.17
C HIS A 137 8.71 9.72 -2.39
N HIS A 138 9.89 10.28 -2.63
CA HIS A 138 10.29 11.55 -2.02
C HIS A 138 9.41 12.71 -2.51
N ILE A 139 9.18 12.77 -3.83
CA ILE A 139 8.29 13.77 -4.45
C ILE A 139 6.87 13.64 -3.89
N ASP A 140 6.33 12.42 -3.73
CA ASP A 140 5.03 12.19 -3.12
C ASP A 140 4.93 12.82 -1.73
N GLN A 141 5.96 12.66 -0.89
CA GLN A 141 5.96 13.23 0.45
C GLN A 141 6.04 14.75 0.44
N MET A 142 6.79 15.33 -0.49
CA MET A 142 6.88 16.79 -0.62
C MET A 142 5.57 17.41 -1.11
N LEU A 143 4.99 16.84 -2.17
CA LEU A 143 3.79 17.40 -2.82
C LEU A 143 2.52 17.16 -1.99
N PHE A 144 2.43 16.02 -1.31
CA PHE A 144 1.21 15.59 -0.62
C PHE A 144 1.38 15.54 0.90
N LYS A 145 2.30 16.33 1.47
CA LYS A 145 2.56 16.38 2.91
C LYS A 145 1.30 16.56 3.79
N ASN A 146 0.30 17.27 3.28
CA ASN A 146 -0.95 17.57 3.98
C ASN A 146 -2.13 16.74 3.45
N ALA A 147 -1.92 15.82 2.51
CA ALA A 147 -2.99 15.02 1.96
C ALA A 147 -3.42 13.95 2.96
N HIS A 148 -4.72 13.66 2.99
CA HIS A 148 -5.24 12.59 3.83
C HIS A 148 -4.61 11.23 3.44
N PRO A 149 -4.18 10.39 4.40
CA PRO A 149 -3.52 9.11 4.11
C PRO A 149 -4.32 8.18 3.19
N ASP A 150 -5.66 8.21 3.27
CA ASP A 150 -6.54 7.39 2.41
C ASP A 150 -6.38 7.68 0.91
N THR A 151 -5.77 8.80 0.53
CA THR A 151 -5.57 9.17 -0.88
C THR A 151 -4.33 8.53 -1.53
N PHE A 152 -3.53 7.80 -0.74
CA PHE A 152 -2.33 7.11 -1.19
C PHE A 152 -2.61 5.62 -1.40
N SER A 153 -1.77 4.90 -2.13
CA SER A 153 -1.97 3.46 -2.37
C SER A 153 -1.74 2.57 -1.15
N SER A 154 -0.91 2.99 -0.20
CA SER A 154 -0.56 2.16 0.97
C SER A 154 -0.33 2.98 2.23
N PHE A 155 -0.40 2.30 3.38
CA PHE A 155 -0.07 2.85 4.68
C PHE A 155 1.29 2.36 5.20
N THR A 156 1.91 3.24 5.98
CA THR A 156 2.85 2.88 7.03
C THR A 156 2.22 3.21 8.38
N ILE A 157 2.17 2.25 9.27
CA ILE A 157 1.55 2.34 10.59
C ILE A 157 2.65 2.15 11.64
N ALA A 158 2.72 3.05 12.60
CA ALA A 158 3.51 2.88 13.81
C ALA A 158 2.62 3.14 15.03
N ALA A 159 2.65 2.25 16.02
CA ALA A 159 1.82 2.37 17.22
C ALA A 159 2.59 1.84 18.44
N ARG A 160 2.46 2.47 19.60
CA ARG A 160 3.18 2.12 20.81
C ARG A 160 2.28 1.39 21.79
N LYS A 161 2.78 0.34 22.43
CA LYS A 161 2.15 -0.20 23.65
C LYS A 161 2.51 0.73 24.82
N PRO A 162 1.54 1.22 25.61
CA PRO A 162 1.82 2.10 26.74
C PRO A 162 2.92 1.58 27.65
N PHE A 163 3.69 2.49 28.25
CA PHE A 163 4.55 2.14 29.38
C PHE A 163 3.68 1.66 30.55
N LYS A 164 4.21 0.75 31.38
CA LYS A 164 3.57 0.46 32.66
C LYS A 164 3.62 1.74 33.48
N GLN A 165 2.46 2.18 33.97
CA GLN A 165 2.39 3.16 35.06
C GLN A 165 2.90 2.51 36.34
#